data_AF-C0FT33-F1
#
_entry.id   AF-C0FT33-F1
#
_cell.length_a   1.000
_cell.length_b   1.000
_cell.length_c   1.000
_cell.angle_alpha   90.00
_cell.angle_beta   90.00
_cell.angle_gamma   90.00
#
_symmetry.space_group_name_H-M   'P 1'
#
loop_
_entity.id
_entity.type
_entity.pdbx_description
1 polymer ?
#
loop_
_entity_poly.entity_id
_entity_poly.type
_entity_poly.pdbx_seq_one_letter_code
_entity_poly.pdbx_strand_id
1 'polypeptide(L)'
;MQRLPLDKKAKAVFHAACSDNHKFQVIRRAWFKMNQHTSVQQKQENNQQKYERTQMQREIVIQRLKEQGCRITKQRMVLLDIILNENCSSCKEIYYKASRIDPKIGTATVYRMINTLEEIGAISRRNMYKIDCEKDNGERTYMIELDDHTIQQMSGASLISVLQAGLKACGYINDQHVKSLNMQPSAC
;
A
#
# COMPACT_ATOMS: atom_id res chain seq x y z
N MET A 1 0.04 34.25 8.03
CA MET A 1 0.57 33.64 9.27
C MET A 1 0.58 32.13 9.13
N GLN A 2 1.75 31.57 8.78
CA GLN A 2 1.93 30.15 8.47
C GLN A 2 1.93 29.28 9.74
N ARG A 3 1.10 28.24 9.78
CA ARG A 3 1.30 27.09 10.67
C ARG A 3 2.35 26.18 10.03
N LEU A 4 3.57 26.22 10.57
CA LEU A 4 4.66 25.31 10.22
C LEU A 4 4.34 23.85 10.59
N PRO A 5 4.78 22.86 9.79
CA PRO A 5 4.65 21.45 10.13
C PRO A 5 5.57 21.09 11.32
N LEU A 6 5.00 20.36 12.28
CA LEU A 6 5.71 19.74 13.40
C LEU A 6 6.72 18.71 12.86
N ASP A 7 7.94 19.15 12.59
CA ASP A 7 9.17 18.33 12.67
C ASP A 7 10.41 19.22 12.63
N LYS A 8 10.39 20.31 11.85
CA LYS A 8 11.51 21.25 11.77
C LYS A 8 11.73 22.06 13.06
N LYS A 9 10.66 22.41 13.78
CA LYS A 9 10.74 23.10 15.07
C LYS A 9 11.32 22.20 16.19
N ALA A 10 10.98 20.91 16.20
CA ALA A 10 11.51 19.97 17.19
C ALA A 10 13.02 19.76 17.01
N LYS A 11 13.49 19.67 15.75
CA LYS A 11 14.91 19.58 15.40
C LYS A 11 15.70 20.84 15.81
N ALA A 12 15.09 22.02 15.68
CA ALA A 12 15.69 23.29 16.09
C ALA A 12 15.78 23.44 17.62
N VAL A 13 14.75 23.00 18.36
CA VAL A 13 14.78 22.98 19.84
C VAL A 13 15.85 22.03 20.37
N PHE A 14 16.09 20.91 19.67
CA PHE A 14 17.14 19.94 20.02
C PHE A 14 18.56 20.51 19.86
N HIS A 15 18.77 21.42 18.89
CA HIS A 15 20.06 22.05 18.63
C HIS A 15 20.33 23.26 19.54
N ALA A 16 19.28 23.93 20.05
CA ALA A 16 19.39 25.11 20.91
C ALA A 16 19.63 24.79 22.40
N ALA A 17 19.44 23.55 22.84
CA ALA A 17 19.51 23.17 24.25
C ALA A 17 20.89 22.60 24.71
N CYS A 18 21.96 22.80 23.93
CA CYS A 18 23.30 22.29 24.26
C CYS A 18 24.08 23.26 25.17
N SER A 19 23.71 23.33 26.45
CA SER A 19 24.62 23.86 27.49
C SER A 19 24.68 23.05 28.80
N ASP A 20 23.90 21.97 28.95
CA ASP A 20 23.92 21.12 30.16
C ASP A 20 23.84 19.62 29.81
N ASN A 21 24.98 18.91 29.92
CA ASN A 21 25.14 17.53 29.49
C ASN A 21 24.27 16.51 30.28
N HIS A 22 23.86 16.83 31.51
CA HIS A 22 23.00 15.97 32.34
C HIS A 22 21.51 16.04 31.95
N LYS A 23 21.01 17.22 31.56
CA LYS A 23 19.62 17.41 31.12
C LYS A 23 19.37 16.74 29.76
N PHE A 24 20.40 16.67 28.91
CA PHE A 24 20.34 16.05 27.59
C PHE A 24 20.05 14.54 27.63
N GLN A 25 20.63 13.79 28.58
CA GLN A 25 20.38 12.35 28.69
C GLN A 25 18.95 12.02 29.13
N VAL A 26 18.38 12.82 30.02
CA VAL A 26 16.99 12.65 30.50
C VAL A 26 16.00 12.95 29.36
N ILE A 27 16.20 14.05 28.63
CA ILE A 27 15.37 14.45 27.49
C ILE A 27 15.46 13.42 26.36
N ARG A 28 16.66 12.92 26.04
CA ARG A 28 16.85 11.88 25.02
C ARG A 28 16.16 10.56 25.38
N ARG A 29 16.22 10.14 26.64
CA ARG A 29 15.51 8.93 27.13
C ARG A 29 13.99 9.10 27.08
N ALA A 30 13.48 10.27 27.46
CA ALA A 30 12.04 10.58 27.38
C ALA A 30 11.54 10.63 25.93
N TRP A 31 12.29 11.28 25.03
CA TRP A 31 12.00 11.33 23.59
C TRP A 31 12.02 9.95 22.95
N PHE A 32 12.99 9.10 23.30
CA PHE A 32 13.07 7.73 22.80
C PHE A 32 11.91 6.86 23.30
N LYS A 33 11.54 6.95 24.59
CA LYS A 33 10.35 6.26 25.13
C LYS A 33 9.04 6.72 24.49
N MET A 34 8.86 8.02 24.29
CA MET A 34 7.69 8.58 23.60
C MET A 34 7.62 8.12 22.15
N ASN A 35 8.69 8.25 21.37
CA ASN A 35 8.71 7.80 19.98
C ASN A 35 8.54 6.28 19.82
N GLN A 36 9.07 5.48 20.75
CA GLN A 36 8.80 4.05 20.75
C GLN A 36 7.32 3.76 21.00
N HIS A 37 6.70 4.40 21.99
CA HIS A 37 5.26 4.25 22.25
C HIS A 37 4.40 4.69 21.06
N THR A 38 4.71 5.84 20.45
CA THR A 38 3.98 6.35 19.27
C THR A 38 4.18 5.42 18.06
N SER A 39 5.38 4.86 17.85
CA SER A 39 5.64 3.90 16.76
C SER A 39 4.93 2.56 16.93
N VAL A 40 4.77 2.10 18.18
CA VAL A 40 4.07 0.85 18.50
C VAL A 40 2.56 1.03 18.37
N GLN A 41 2.01 2.15 18.87
CA GLN A 41 0.58 2.49 18.71
C GLN A 41 0.20 2.68 17.24
N GLN A 42 0.99 3.40 16.46
CA GLN A 42 0.77 3.56 15.01
C GLN A 42 0.84 2.21 14.26
N LYS A 43 1.74 1.31 14.66
CA LYS A 43 1.84 -0.03 14.06
C LYS A 43 0.65 -0.92 14.42
N GLN A 44 0.13 -0.81 15.64
CA GLN A 44 -1.06 -1.55 16.09
C GLN A 44 -2.33 -1.05 15.41
N GLU A 45 -2.52 0.27 15.31
CA GLU A 45 -3.66 0.88 14.62
C GLU A 45 -3.66 0.57 13.12
N ASN A 46 -2.50 0.65 12.46
CA ASN A 46 -2.37 0.28 11.04
C ASN A 46 -2.67 -1.20 10.79
N ASN A 47 -2.24 -2.10 11.69
CA ASN A 47 -2.53 -3.53 11.57
C ASN A 47 -4.03 -3.82 11.79
N GLN A 48 -4.67 -3.15 12.74
CA GLN A 48 -6.09 -3.28 13.02
C GLN A 48 -6.94 -2.80 11.83
N GLN A 49 -6.62 -1.63 11.27
CA GLN A 49 -7.28 -1.09 10.08
C GLN A 49 -7.07 -1.98 8.84
N LYS A 50 -5.90 -2.59 8.70
CA LYS A 50 -5.62 -3.54 7.61
C LYS A 50 -6.49 -4.80 7.75
N TYR A 51 -6.61 -5.35 8.96
CA TYR A 51 -7.44 -6.52 9.24
C TYR A 51 -8.92 -6.27 8.94
N GLU A 52 -9.47 -5.14 9.40
CA GLU A 52 -10.87 -4.75 9.18
C GLU A 52 -11.19 -4.59 7.68
N ARG A 53 -10.28 -3.99 6.91
CA ARG A 53 -10.42 -3.89 5.44
C ARG A 53 -10.45 -5.26 4.77
N THR A 54 -9.57 -6.17 5.17
CA THR A 54 -9.51 -7.50 4.57
C THR A 54 -10.74 -8.34 4.90
N GLN A 55 -11.28 -8.24 6.12
CA GLN A 55 -12.53 -8.93 6.50
C GLN A 55 -13.74 -8.39 5.72
N MET A 56 -13.86 -7.07 5.59
CA MET A 56 -14.94 -6.47 4.79
C MET A 56 -14.84 -6.87 3.30
N GLN A 57 -13.63 -6.87 2.73
CA GLN A 57 -13.42 -7.35 1.36
C GLN A 57 -13.81 -8.82 1.19
N ARG A 58 -13.47 -9.67 2.17
CA ARG A 58 -13.84 -11.08 2.17
C ARG A 58 -15.35 -11.29 2.15
N GLU A 59 -16.08 -10.59 3.01
CA GLU A 59 -17.55 -10.69 3.08
C GLU A 59 -18.21 -10.22 1.77
N ILE A 60 -17.75 -9.10 1.21
CA ILE A 60 -18.24 -8.59 -0.07
C ILE A 60 -18.03 -9.61 -1.19
N VAL A 61 -16.84 -10.23 -1.27
CA VAL A 61 -16.55 -11.23 -2.30
C VAL A 61 -17.38 -12.50 -2.11
N ILE A 62 -17.57 -12.96 -0.88
CA ILE A 62 -18.45 -14.10 -0.58
C ILE A 62 -19.89 -13.80 -0.99
N GLN A 63 -20.37 -12.59 -0.73
CA GLN A 63 -21.72 -12.19 -1.07
C GLN A 63 -21.93 -12.17 -2.59
N ARG A 64 -20.99 -11.60 -3.35
CA ARG A 64 -21.02 -11.63 -4.82
C ARG A 64 -20.98 -13.05 -5.38
N LEU A 65 -20.17 -13.92 -4.78
CA LEU A 65 -20.14 -15.34 -5.17
C LEU A 65 -21.51 -15.99 -4.97
N LYS A 66 -22.20 -15.73 -3.85
CA LYS A 66 -23.56 -16.24 -3.60
C LYS A 66 -24.57 -15.69 -4.60
N GLU A 67 -24.53 -14.39 -4.88
CA GLU A 67 -25.42 -13.73 -5.84
C GLU A 67 -25.28 -14.32 -7.26
N GLN A 68 -24.07 -14.75 -7.62
CA GLN A 68 -23.76 -15.43 -8.88
C GLN A 68 -24.02 -16.95 -8.85
N GLY A 69 -24.72 -17.45 -7.81
CA GLY A 69 -25.05 -18.87 -7.67
C GLY A 69 -23.83 -19.78 -7.40
N CYS A 70 -22.66 -19.21 -7.10
CA CYS A 70 -21.46 -19.99 -6.80
C CYS A 70 -21.56 -20.63 -5.41
N ARG A 71 -21.47 -21.96 -5.36
CA ARG A 71 -21.39 -22.69 -4.09
C ARG A 71 -20.17 -22.28 -3.27
N ILE A 72 -20.36 -21.84 -2.03
CA ILE A 72 -19.26 -21.57 -1.11
C ILE A 72 -18.76 -22.89 -0.52
N THR A 73 -17.57 -23.33 -0.92
CA THR A 73 -16.93 -24.57 -0.44
C THR A 73 -15.74 -24.25 0.45
N LYS A 74 -15.30 -25.21 1.27
CA LYS A 74 -14.09 -25.05 2.11
C LYS A 74 -12.86 -24.67 1.28
N GLN A 75 -12.68 -25.27 0.11
CA GLN A 75 -11.56 -24.97 -0.80
C GLN A 75 -11.59 -23.55 -1.35
N ARG A 76 -12.78 -23.05 -1.73
CA ARG A 76 -12.95 -21.66 -2.19
C ARG A 76 -12.63 -20.66 -1.10
N MET A 77 -12.99 -20.97 0.16
CA MET A 77 -12.64 -20.14 1.31
C MET A 77 -11.13 -20.10 1.54
N VAL A 78 -10.45 -21.25 1.50
CA VAL A 78 -8.98 -21.32 1.61
C VAL A 78 -8.31 -20.47 0.52
N LEU A 79 -8.74 -20.60 -0.74
CA LEU A 79 -8.17 -19.83 -1.83
C LEU A 79 -8.45 -18.32 -1.69
N LEU A 80 -9.65 -17.95 -1.27
CA LEU A 80 -10.01 -16.55 -1.03
C LEU A 80 -9.16 -15.94 0.10
N ASP A 81 -8.94 -16.70 1.18
CA ASP A 81 -8.14 -16.25 2.31
C ASP A 81 -6.67 -16.03 1.89
N ILE A 82 -6.10 -16.91 1.07
CA ILE A 82 -4.73 -16.72 0.54
C ILE A 82 -4.67 -15.49 -0.37
N ILE A 83 -5.64 -15.33 -1.29
CA ILE A 83 -5.65 -14.21 -2.25
C ILE A 83 -5.79 -12.86 -1.55
N LEU A 84 -6.58 -12.78 -0.47
CA LEU A 84 -6.85 -11.51 0.22
C LEU A 84 -5.81 -11.15 1.28
N ASN A 85 -5.18 -12.14 1.93
CA ASN A 85 -4.26 -11.90 3.02
C ASN A 85 -2.78 -11.91 2.60
N GLU A 86 -2.46 -12.58 1.49
CA GLU A 86 -1.08 -12.78 1.08
C GLU A 86 -0.74 -12.01 -0.20
N ASN A 87 0.43 -11.38 -0.21
CA ASN A 87 0.97 -10.74 -1.41
C ASN A 87 1.53 -11.80 -2.36
N CYS A 88 0.67 -12.56 -3.03
CA CYS A 88 1.09 -13.54 -4.03
C CYS A 88 1.26 -12.84 -5.38
N SER A 89 2.42 -13.03 -6.00
CA SER A 89 2.76 -12.43 -7.31
C SER A 89 2.30 -13.29 -8.49
N SER A 90 1.91 -14.55 -8.25
CA SER A 90 1.51 -15.48 -9.30
C SER A 90 0.55 -16.57 -8.85
N CYS A 91 -0.17 -17.17 -9.80
CA CYS A 91 -1.01 -18.36 -9.56
C CYS A 91 -0.23 -19.54 -8.98
N LYS A 92 1.07 -19.65 -9.32
CA LYS A 92 1.95 -20.72 -8.83
C LYS A 92 2.21 -20.57 -7.33
N GLU A 93 2.40 -19.35 -6.84
CA GLU A 93 2.53 -19.08 -5.41
C GLU A 93 1.24 -19.38 -4.66
N ILE A 94 0.09 -18.95 -5.20
CA ILE A 94 -1.22 -19.26 -4.61
C ILE A 94 -1.40 -20.77 -4.49
N TYR A 95 -1.07 -21.52 -5.55
CA TYR A 95 -1.10 -22.98 -5.54
C TYR A 95 -0.21 -23.57 -4.45
N TYR A 96 1.07 -23.18 -4.39
CA TYR A 96 2.02 -23.75 -3.43
C TYR A 96 1.59 -23.53 -1.97
N LYS A 97 0.97 -22.38 -1.68
CA LYS A 97 0.44 -22.10 -0.34
C LYS A 97 -0.84 -22.87 -0.07
N ALA A 98 -1.76 -22.91 -1.04
CA ALA A 98 -3.02 -23.62 -0.91
C ALA A 98 -2.82 -25.13 -0.72
N SER A 99 -1.88 -25.74 -1.45
CA SER A 99 -1.58 -27.17 -1.35
C SER A 99 -0.98 -27.57 0.00
N ARG A 100 -0.33 -26.64 0.71
CA ARG A 100 0.17 -26.86 2.08
C ARG A 100 -0.96 -26.85 3.11
N ILE A 101 -2.08 -26.22 2.82
CA ILE A 101 -3.26 -26.15 3.70
C ILE A 101 -4.24 -27.28 3.37
N ASP A 102 -4.57 -27.46 2.09
CA ASP A 102 -5.41 -28.56 1.59
C ASP A 102 -4.73 -29.20 0.35
N PRO A 103 -4.11 -30.38 0.51
CA PRO A 103 -3.48 -31.11 -0.60
C PRO A 103 -4.43 -31.48 -1.74
N LYS A 104 -5.75 -31.42 -1.54
CA LYS A 104 -6.74 -31.68 -2.60
C LYS A 104 -6.90 -30.49 -3.56
N ILE A 105 -6.32 -29.33 -3.24
CA ILE A 105 -6.32 -28.17 -4.11
C ILE A 105 -5.24 -28.33 -5.19
N GLY A 106 -5.68 -28.66 -6.41
CA GLY A 106 -4.82 -28.68 -7.58
C GLY A 106 -4.70 -27.31 -8.26
N THR A 107 -3.70 -27.16 -9.12
CA THR A 107 -3.45 -25.92 -9.88
C THR A 107 -4.65 -25.51 -10.73
N ALA A 108 -5.37 -26.47 -11.34
CA ALA A 108 -6.59 -26.19 -12.09
C ALA A 108 -7.72 -25.58 -11.24
N THR A 109 -7.78 -25.91 -9.95
CA THR A 109 -8.75 -25.32 -9.01
C THR A 109 -8.40 -23.86 -8.71
N VAL A 110 -7.10 -23.53 -8.62
CA VAL A 110 -6.63 -22.15 -8.46
C VAL A 110 -7.03 -21.30 -9.67
N TYR A 111 -6.73 -21.76 -10.89
CA TYR A 111 -7.09 -21.03 -12.09
C TYR A 111 -8.61 -20.81 -12.24
N ARG A 112 -9.42 -21.84 -11.95
CA ARG A 112 -10.88 -21.70 -11.95
C ARG A 112 -11.35 -20.68 -10.94
N MET A 113 -10.78 -20.67 -9.73
CA MET A 113 -11.14 -19.69 -8.71
C MET A 113 -10.79 -18.26 -9.14
N ILE A 114 -9.60 -18.05 -9.70
CA ILE A 114 -9.17 -16.74 -10.19
C ILE A 114 -10.07 -16.26 -11.32
N ASN A 115 -10.41 -17.12 -12.29
CA ASN A 115 -11.34 -16.75 -13.36
C ASN A 115 -12.71 -16.37 -12.80
N THR A 116 -13.27 -17.16 -11.87
CA THR A 116 -14.55 -16.82 -11.24
C THR A 116 -14.48 -15.48 -10.52
N LEU A 117 -13.41 -15.22 -9.76
CA LEU A 117 -13.25 -13.94 -9.06
C LEU A 117 -13.11 -12.75 -10.03
N GLU A 118 -12.52 -12.96 -11.20
CA GLU A 118 -12.43 -11.94 -12.25
C GLU A 118 -13.78 -11.71 -12.94
N GLU A 119 -14.51 -12.78 -13.28
CA GLU A 119 -15.84 -12.72 -13.90
C GLU A 119 -16.84 -11.93 -13.04
N ILE A 120 -16.75 -12.05 -11.72
CA ILE A 120 -17.59 -11.28 -10.77
C ILE A 120 -17.03 -9.89 -10.44
N GLY A 121 -15.92 -9.50 -11.09
CA GLY A 121 -15.23 -8.22 -10.88
C GLY A 121 -14.66 -8.04 -9.47
N ALA A 122 -14.35 -9.13 -8.76
CA ALA A 122 -13.72 -9.09 -7.44
C ALA A 122 -12.20 -8.88 -7.55
N ILE A 123 -11.57 -9.33 -8.63
CA ILE A 123 -10.15 -9.13 -8.92
C ILE A 123 -9.96 -8.70 -10.39
N SER A 124 -8.81 -8.10 -10.69
CA SER A 124 -8.41 -7.78 -12.07
C SER A 124 -7.06 -8.40 -12.39
N ARG A 125 -6.96 -9.11 -13.53
CA ARG A 125 -5.69 -9.68 -14.03
C ARG A 125 -4.58 -8.65 -14.25
N ARG A 126 -4.91 -7.37 -14.43
CA ARG A 126 -3.91 -6.30 -14.66
C ARG A 126 -2.89 -6.17 -13.52
N ASN A 127 -3.22 -6.65 -12.32
CA ASN A 127 -2.32 -6.58 -11.16
C ASN A 127 -1.54 -7.88 -10.89
N MET A 128 -1.82 -8.97 -11.61
CA MET A 128 -1.24 -10.31 -11.35
C MET A 128 0.03 -10.61 -12.16
N TYR A 129 0.28 -9.85 -13.24
CA TYR A 129 1.45 -10.06 -14.11
C TYR A 129 2.57 -9.05 -13.86
N LYS A 130 2.54 -8.32 -12.75
CA LYS A 130 3.74 -7.61 -12.30
C LYS A 130 4.72 -8.67 -11.81
N ILE A 131 5.76 -8.90 -12.61
CA ILE A 131 6.94 -9.63 -12.16
C ILE A 131 7.52 -8.77 -11.04
N ASP A 132 7.22 -9.16 -9.79
CA ASP A 132 7.76 -8.51 -8.60
C ASP A 132 9.20 -9.01 -8.42
N CYS A 133 10.07 -8.57 -9.31
CA CYS A 133 11.50 -8.59 -9.05
C CYS A 133 11.76 -7.53 -7.99
N GLU A 134 11.73 -7.99 -6.74
CA GLU A 134 12.36 -7.46 -5.54
C GLU A 134 11.38 -7.33 -4.38
N LYS A 135 11.78 -7.99 -3.28
CA LYS A 135 11.21 -7.85 -1.94
C LYS A 135 10.94 -6.37 -1.70
N ASP A 136 9.70 -5.97 -1.42
CA ASP A 136 9.51 -4.59 -0.99
C ASP A 136 8.72 -4.39 0.30
N ASN A 137 9.46 -3.74 1.18
CA ASN A 137 9.04 -3.10 2.40
C ASN A 137 8.94 -1.58 2.12
N GLY A 138 8.66 -1.16 0.87
CA GLY A 138 9.13 0.10 0.34
C GLY A 138 8.13 0.90 -0.49
N GLU A 139 8.65 2.06 -0.86
CA GLU A 139 7.95 3.25 -1.33
C GLU A 139 7.20 2.98 -2.64
N ARG A 140 5.96 3.45 -2.75
CA ARG A 140 5.21 3.38 -4.02
C ARG A 140 6.06 4.01 -5.15
N THR A 141 6.37 3.22 -6.17
CA THR A 141 7.03 3.65 -7.39
C THR A 141 6.01 3.97 -8.48
N TYR A 142 6.32 4.97 -9.30
CA TYR A 142 5.50 5.48 -10.38
C TYR A 142 6.24 5.29 -11.71
N MET A 143 5.50 4.95 -12.77
CA MET A 143 6.04 4.78 -14.13
C MET A 143 5.38 5.79 -15.05
N ILE A 144 6.20 6.50 -15.82
CA ILE A 144 5.77 7.44 -16.86
C ILE A 144 6.29 6.90 -18.19
N GLU A 145 5.41 6.63 -19.13
CA GLU A 145 5.77 6.33 -20.52
C GLU A 145 5.73 7.63 -21.32
N LEU A 146 6.83 7.92 -22.01
CA LEU A 146 6.96 9.05 -22.94
C LEU A 146 6.46 8.65 -24.34
N ASP A 147 6.28 9.63 -25.21
CA ASP A 147 5.77 9.42 -26.58
C ASP A 147 6.72 8.59 -27.47
N ASP A 148 8.00 8.55 -27.14
CA ASP A 148 9.02 7.69 -27.76
C ASP A 148 9.08 6.27 -27.17
N HIS A 149 8.11 5.91 -26.32
CA HIS A 149 8.03 4.66 -25.54
C HIS A 149 9.13 4.48 -24.49
N THR A 150 9.90 5.53 -24.17
CA THR A 150 10.81 5.50 -23.03
C THR A 150 10.01 5.45 -21.74
N ILE A 151 10.33 4.49 -20.87
CA ILE A 151 9.69 4.33 -19.56
C ILE A 151 10.61 4.85 -18.47
N GLN A 152 10.17 5.87 -17.74
CA GLN A 152 10.86 6.39 -16.56
C GLN A 152 10.18 5.89 -15.28
N GLN A 153 10.94 5.16 -14.45
CA GLN A 153 10.52 4.75 -13.11
C GLN A 153 11.09 5.70 -12.06
N MET A 154 10.26 6.10 -11.09
CA MET A 154 10.68 7.00 -10.01
C MET A 154 9.86 6.81 -8.73
N SER A 155 10.36 7.30 -7.59
CA SER A 155 9.62 7.31 -6.32
C SER A 155 8.56 8.41 -6.28
N GLY A 156 7.64 8.34 -5.31
CA GLY A 156 6.64 9.40 -5.11
C GLY A 156 7.23 10.79 -4.86
N ALA A 157 8.34 10.89 -4.13
CA ALA A 157 9.01 12.16 -3.89
C ALA A 157 9.61 12.77 -5.17
N SER A 158 10.16 11.93 -6.04
CA SER A 158 10.69 12.35 -7.34
C SER A 158 9.57 12.80 -8.28
N LEU A 159 8.47 12.05 -8.34
CA LEU A 159 7.29 12.42 -9.12
C LEU A 159 6.71 13.79 -8.69
N ILE A 160 6.56 14.02 -7.38
CA ILE A 160 6.08 15.30 -6.84
C ILE A 160 7.00 16.45 -7.26
N SER A 161 8.32 16.22 -7.25
CA SER A 161 9.31 17.24 -7.63
C SER A 161 9.21 17.60 -9.10
N VAL A 162 9.09 16.60 -9.99
CA VAL A 162 8.90 16.81 -11.43
C VAL A 162 7.60 17.56 -11.71
N LEU A 163 6.49 17.14 -11.09
CA LEU A 163 5.20 17.82 -11.23
C LEU A 163 5.26 19.27 -10.75
N GLN A 164 5.90 19.53 -9.61
CA GLN A 164 6.03 20.88 -9.09
C GLN A 164 6.87 21.78 -10.02
N ALA A 165 7.96 21.25 -10.59
CA ALA A 165 8.76 21.96 -11.57
C ALA A 165 7.94 22.27 -12.85
N GLY A 166 7.21 21.28 -13.38
CA GLY A 166 6.35 21.45 -14.55
C GLY A 166 5.21 22.45 -14.32
N LEU A 167 4.50 22.34 -13.20
CA LEU A 167 3.42 23.28 -12.84
C LEU A 167 3.93 24.72 -12.71
N LYS A 168 5.14 24.91 -12.17
CA LYS A 168 5.77 26.23 -12.05
C LYS A 168 6.18 26.78 -13.42
N ALA A 169 6.80 25.94 -14.26
CA ALA A 169 7.21 26.31 -15.61
C ALA A 169 6.01 26.69 -16.50
N CYS A 170 4.86 26.04 -16.32
CA CYS A 170 3.62 26.34 -17.02
C CYS A 170 2.80 27.48 -16.38
N GLY A 171 3.24 28.05 -15.25
CA GLY A 171 2.55 29.17 -14.59
C GLY A 171 1.29 28.79 -13.79
N TYR A 172 1.06 27.50 -13.53
CA TYR A 172 -0.08 27.05 -12.71
C TYR A 172 0.13 27.31 -11.21
N ILE A 173 1.39 27.38 -10.78
CA ILE A 173 1.78 27.66 -9.40
C ILE A 173 2.96 28.64 -9.37
N ASN A 174 3.01 29.46 -8.32
CA ASN A 174 4.15 30.32 -8.01
C ASN A 174 5.05 29.59 -6.99
N ASP A 175 4.65 29.68 -5.71
CA ASP A 175 5.36 29.08 -4.57
C ASP A 175 4.51 28.07 -3.79
N GLN A 176 3.36 27.69 -4.35
CA GLN A 176 2.54 26.60 -3.81
C GLN A 176 3.25 25.24 -3.99
N HIS A 177 2.96 24.31 -3.08
CA HIS A 177 3.43 22.93 -3.16
C HIS A 177 2.30 21.96 -3.49
N VAL A 178 2.62 20.90 -4.22
CA VAL A 178 1.67 19.83 -4.52
C VAL A 178 1.39 19.04 -3.25
N LYS A 179 0.14 19.11 -2.76
CA LYS A 179 -0.29 18.43 -1.53
C LYS A 179 -0.81 17.00 -1.76
N SER A 180 -1.54 16.80 -2.85
CA SER A 180 -2.18 15.53 -3.19
C SER A 180 -2.44 15.47 -4.68
N LEU A 181 -2.30 14.28 -5.26
CA LEU A 181 -2.64 13.99 -6.65
C LEU A 181 -3.79 12.99 -6.65
N ASN A 182 -4.92 13.38 -7.24
CA ASN A 182 -6.11 12.54 -7.35
C ASN A 182 -6.43 12.37 -8.83
N MET A 183 -6.55 11.13 -9.30
CA MET A 183 -7.20 10.86 -10.58
C MET A 183 -8.70 10.73 -10.35
N GLN A 184 -9.46 11.56 -11.05
CA GLN A 184 -10.90 11.35 -11.19
C GLN A 184 -11.13 10.65 -12.54
N PRO A 185 -11.94 9.58 -12.59
CA PRO A 185 -12.36 9.04 -13.88
C PRO A 185 -13.16 10.12 -14.62
N SER A 186 -12.91 10.27 -15.93
CA SER A 186 -13.74 11.12 -16.78
C SER A 186 -15.17 10.57 -16.77
N ALA A 187 -16.14 11.40 -16.42
CA ALA A 187 -17.54 11.09 -16.68
C ALA A 187 -17.72 11.05 -18.21
N CYS A 188 -18.15 9.90 -18.73
CA CYS A 188 -18.63 9.77 -20.10
C CYS A 188 -19.98 10.47 -20.25
#